data_AF-A0A957EZP8-F1
#
_entry.id   AF-A0A957EZP8-F1
#
_cell.length_a   1.000
_cell.length_b   1.000
_cell.length_c   1.000
_cell.angle_alpha   90.00
_cell.angle_beta   90.00
_cell.angle_gamma   90.00
#
_symmetry.space_group_name_H-M   'P 1'
#
loop_
_entity.id
_entity.type
_entity.pdbx_description
1 polymer ?
#
loop_
_entity_poly.entity_id
_entity_poly.type
_entity_poly.pdbx_seq_one_letter_code
_entity_poly.pdbx_strand_id
1 'polypeptide(L)'
;MKRDNLRSLSLLFLLLALPMMGCGLFGFGEEEISIPSDAVVVNVIANTTTAPWLETAVSTFNNAETETSSGDPAFVVLNTVESGEAIATLQGDPSIALWLPEEAVWTDVLADDGDSSFQSDCVSVAQSPLVIGMWRAVA
;
A
#
# COMPACT_ATOMS: atom_id res chain seq x y z
N MET A 1 13.89 9.30 -58.18
CA MET A 1 14.02 9.75 -56.77
C MET A 1 15.45 9.46 -56.33
N LYS A 2 16.27 10.49 -56.07
CA LYS A 2 17.73 10.35 -55.87
C LYS A 2 18.03 9.47 -54.66
N ARG A 3 18.94 8.49 -54.83
CA ARG A 3 19.35 7.50 -53.83
C ARG A 3 19.82 8.12 -52.50
N ASP A 4 20.27 9.38 -52.55
CA ASP A 4 20.71 10.16 -51.40
C ASP A 4 19.54 10.64 -50.52
N ASN A 5 18.37 10.92 -51.12
CA ASN A 5 17.16 11.27 -50.37
C ASN A 5 16.59 10.07 -49.62
N LEU A 6 16.75 8.86 -50.17
CA LEU A 6 16.31 7.62 -49.52
C LEU A 6 17.17 7.30 -48.28
N ARG A 7 18.49 7.51 -48.38
CA ARG A 7 19.42 7.36 -47.24
C ARG A 7 19.17 8.38 -46.14
N SER A 8 18.89 9.62 -46.51
CA SER A 8 18.57 10.69 -45.55
C SER A 8 17.24 10.41 -44.81
N LEU A 9 16.24 9.86 -45.52
CA LEU A 9 14.96 9.46 -44.92
C LEU A 9 15.13 8.28 -43.95
N SER A 10 15.95 7.27 -44.31
CA SER A 10 16.24 6.14 -43.43
C SER A 10 17.00 6.55 -42.17
N LEU A 11 17.94 7.50 -42.26
CA LEU A 11 18.65 8.05 -41.11
C LEU A 11 17.71 8.81 -40.17
N LEU A 12 16.75 9.56 -40.71
CA LEU A 12 15.76 10.30 -39.92
C LEU A 12 14.83 9.34 -39.15
N PHE A 13 14.37 8.26 -39.79
CA PHE A 13 13.57 7.23 -39.13
C PHE A 13 14.34 6.49 -38.03
N LEU A 14 15.63 6.22 -38.25
CA LEU A 14 16.47 5.59 -37.23
C LEU A 14 16.65 6.50 -36.01
N LEU A 15 16.89 7.80 -36.23
CA LEU A 15 17.04 8.81 -35.18
C LEU A 15 15.75 9.05 -34.38
N LEU A 16 14.58 8.96 -35.03
CA LEU A 16 13.29 9.06 -34.34
C LEU A 16 12.89 7.78 -33.57
N ALA A 17 13.42 6.61 -33.94
CA ALA A 17 13.12 5.35 -33.26
C ALA A 17 13.91 5.16 -31.95
N LEU A 18 15.10 5.75 -31.84
CA LEU A 18 15.94 5.70 -30.63
C LEU A 18 15.26 6.25 -29.35
N PRO A 19 14.56 7.41 -29.36
CA PRO A 19 13.86 7.89 -28.16
C PRO A 19 12.60 7.10 -27.81
N MET A 20 11.98 6.37 -28.75
CA MET A 20 10.81 5.52 -28.45
C MET A 20 11.15 4.30 -27.58
N MET A 21 12.42 3.89 -27.53
CA MET A 21 12.89 2.85 -26.60
C MET A 21 13.22 3.42 -25.21
N GLY A 22 13.42 4.73 -25.09
CA GLY A 22 13.68 5.42 -23.81
C GLY A 22 12.42 5.89 -23.07
N CYS A 23 11.28 5.94 -23.75
CA CYS A 23 9.97 6.23 -23.16
C CYS A 23 9.04 5.05 -23.47
N GLY A 24 8.84 4.18 -22.48
CA GLY A 24 8.19 2.88 -22.60
C GLY A 24 6.72 2.93 -23.02
N LEU A 25 6.47 3.03 -24.33
CA LEU A 25 5.13 2.83 -24.90
C LEU A 25 4.70 1.34 -24.96
N PHE A 26 5.57 0.43 -24.50
CA PHE A 26 5.35 -1.02 -24.44
C PHE A 26 5.72 -1.62 -23.07
N GLY A 27 5.52 -0.86 -22.00
CA GLY A 27 5.64 -1.38 -20.64
C GLY A 27 4.40 -2.19 -20.24
N PHE A 28 4.45 -3.51 -20.41
CA PHE A 28 3.72 -4.41 -19.50
C PHE A 28 4.48 -4.41 -18.17
N GLY A 29 4.39 -3.30 -17.42
CA GLY A 29 4.99 -3.16 -16.11
C GLY A 29 3.87 -2.79 -15.16
N GLU A 30 3.72 -3.59 -14.10
CA GLU A 30 3.00 -3.15 -12.91
C GLU A 30 3.59 -1.78 -12.52
N GLU A 31 2.75 -0.74 -12.48
CA GLU A 31 3.18 0.56 -12.00
C GLU A 31 3.62 0.39 -10.54
N GLU A 32 4.94 0.30 -10.30
CA GLU A 32 5.47 0.43 -8.95
C GLU A 32 5.15 1.86 -8.49
N ILE A 33 4.08 2.00 -7.72
CA ILE A 33 3.69 3.26 -7.12
C ILE A 33 4.78 3.65 -6.11
N SER A 34 5.70 4.50 -6.52
CA SER A 34 6.74 5.04 -5.65
C SER A 34 6.18 6.15 -4.77
N ILE A 35 6.63 6.23 -3.52
CA ILE A 35 6.20 7.27 -2.57
C ILE A 35 6.67 8.65 -3.08
N PRO A 36 5.77 9.64 -3.28
CA PRO A 36 6.18 11.00 -3.66
C PRO A 36 7.08 11.65 -2.60
N SER A 37 8.05 12.45 -3.02
CA SER A 37 9.07 13.02 -2.13
C SER A 37 8.55 14.02 -1.09
N ASP A 38 7.40 14.62 -1.36
CA ASP A 38 6.69 15.61 -0.55
C ASP A 38 5.44 15.02 0.12
N ALA A 39 5.24 13.70 0.03
CA ALA A 39 4.04 13.07 0.56
C ALA A 39 3.98 13.09 2.08
N VAL A 40 2.77 13.33 2.60
CA VAL A 40 2.42 13.00 3.97
C VAL A 40 2.17 11.50 4.05
N VAL A 41 3.11 10.79 4.65
CA VAL A 41 3.07 9.32 4.78
C VAL A 41 2.23 8.92 5.99
N VAL A 42 1.24 8.07 5.75
CA VAL A 42 0.38 7.46 6.76
C VAL A 42 0.80 6.00 6.91
N ASN A 43 1.59 5.70 7.95
CA ASN A 43 1.98 4.33 8.25
C ASN A 43 0.82 3.61 8.96
N VAL A 44 0.35 2.53 8.35
CA VAL A 44 -0.74 1.69 8.84
C VAL A 44 -0.19 0.32 9.19
N ILE A 45 -0.43 -0.15 10.41
CA ILE A 45 -0.22 -1.54 10.79
C ILE A 45 -1.57 -2.26 10.80
N ALA A 46 -1.63 -3.44 10.20
CA ALA A 46 -2.84 -4.25 10.21
C ALA A 46 -2.56 -5.74 10.42
N ASN A 47 -3.56 -6.48 10.90
CA ASN A 47 -3.47 -7.93 10.98
C ASN A 47 -3.36 -8.57 9.59
N THR A 48 -2.55 -9.63 9.49
CA THR A 48 -2.32 -10.40 8.26
C THR A 48 -3.61 -10.91 7.61
N THR A 49 -4.63 -11.25 8.40
CA THR A 49 -5.94 -11.71 7.92
C THR A 49 -6.69 -10.67 7.10
N THR A 50 -6.41 -9.38 7.32
CA THR A 50 -7.03 -8.26 6.60
C THR A 50 -6.25 -7.83 5.35
N ALA A 51 -5.03 -8.37 5.16
CA ALA A 51 -4.12 -7.98 4.10
C ALA A 51 -4.74 -8.00 2.70
N PRO A 52 -5.44 -9.06 2.24
CA PRO A 52 -5.92 -9.12 0.85
C PRO A 52 -6.87 -7.97 0.48
N TRP A 53 -7.70 -7.54 1.44
CA TRP A 53 -8.61 -6.42 1.26
C TRP A 53 -7.88 -5.07 1.41
N LEU A 54 -7.01 -4.93 2.42
CA LEU A 54 -6.30 -3.68 2.67
C LEU A 54 -5.28 -3.35 1.57
N GLU A 55 -4.58 -4.32 1.01
CA GLU A 55 -3.67 -4.10 -0.12
C GLU A 55 -4.42 -3.47 -1.31
N THR A 56 -5.60 -3.99 -1.62
CA THR A 56 -6.46 -3.45 -2.68
C THR A 56 -6.94 -2.03 -2.33
N ALA A 57 -7.37 -1.80 -1.08
CA ALA A 57 -7.85 -0.50 -0.64
C ALA A 57 -6.74 0.57 -0.62
N VAL A 58 -5.55 0.22 -0.14
CA VAL A 58 -4.37 1.09 -0.08
C VAL A 58 -3.87 1.40 -1.48
N SER A 59 -3.78 0.39 -2.36
CA SER A 59 -3.43 0.62 -3.77
C SER A 59 -4.42 1.57 -4.43
N THR A 60 -5.72 1.38 -4.22
CA THR A 60 -6.77 2.27 -4.75
C THR A 60 -6.64 3.69 -4.21
N PHE A 61 -6.37 3.84 -2.91
CA PHE A 61 -6.18 5.15 -2.29
C PHE A 61 -4.95 5.88 -2.82
N ASN A 62 -3.79 5.20 -2.88
CA ASN A 62 -2.55 5.80 -3.37
C ASN A 62 -2.64 6.17 -4.85
N ASN A 63 -3.31 5.36 -5.67
CA ASN A 63 -3.58 5.65 -7.09
C ASN A 63 -4.54 6.82 -7.30
N ALA A 64 -5.34 7.19 -6.30
CA ALA A 64 -6.22 8.34 -6.39
C ALA A 64 -5.49 9.67 -6.21
N GLU A 65 -4.19 9.66 -5.84
CA GLU A 65 -3.36 10.84 -5.64
C GLU A 65 -4.05 11.89 -4.74
N THR A 66 -4.65 11.42 -3.64
CA THR A 66 -5.43 12.29 -2.74
C THR A 66 -4.51 13.31 -2.09
N GLU A 67 -4.87 14.59 -2.16
CA GLU A 67 -4.13 15.67 -1.52
C GLU A 67 -4.69 16.01 -0.13
N THR A 68 -3.81 16.43 0.77
CA THR A 68 -4.17 17.02 2.06
C THR A 68 -4.76 18.42 1.87
N SER A 69 -5.32 19.01 2.94
CA SER A 69 -5.78 20.41 2.89
C SER A 69 -4.68 21.43 2.58
N SER A 70 -3.41 21.04 2.73
CA SER A 70 -2.23 21.86 2.44
C SER A 70 -1.75 21.72 0.99
N GLY A 71 -2.33 20.78 0.21
CA GLY A 71 -1.93 20.48 -1.16
C GLY A 71 -0.86 19.40 -1.31
N ASP A 72 -0.31 18.88 -0.19
CA ASP A 72 0.67 17.80 -0.23
C ASP A 72 -0.01 16.44 -0.49
N PRO A 73 0.58 15.52 -1.27
CA PRO A 73 -0.02 14.21 -1.52
C PRO A 73 -0.07 13.37 -0.24
N ALA A 74 -1.17 12.69 0.01
CA ALA A 74 -1.30 11.72 1.09
C ALA A 74 -0.97 10.32 0.55
N PHE A 75 -0.08 9.60 1.24
CA PHE A 75 0.36 8.28 0.81
C PHE A 75 0.29 7.28 1.96
N VAL A 76 -0.38 6.14 1.76
CA VAL A 76 -0.52 5.10 2.78
C VAL A 76 0.53 4.01 2.57
N VAL A 77 1.24 3.67 3.64
CA VAL A 77 2.16 2.52 3.70
C VAL A 77 1.54 1.48 4.64
N LEU A 78 1.26 0.29 4.11
CA LEU A 78 0.68 -0.82 4.85
C LEU A 78 1.76 -1.80 5.30
N ASN A 79 1.82 -2.06 6.60
CA ASN A 79 2.62 -3.12 7.20
C ASN A 79 1.69 -4.16 7.82
N THR A 80 1.75 -5.40 7.33
CA THR A 80 0.92 -6.49 7.83
C THR A 80 1.70 -7.36 8.80
N VAL A 81 1.21 -7.53 10.02
CA VAL A 81 1.83 -8.33 11.08
C VAL A 81 0.75 -8.86 12.01
N GLU A 82 1.02 -9.95 12.72
CA GLU A 82 0.06 -10.48 13.71
C GLU A 82 -0.22 -9.45 14.82
N SER A 83 -1.48 -9.33 15.23
CA SER A 83 -1.90 -8.26 16.15
C SER A 83 -1.18 -8.30 17.50
N GLY A 84 -0.89 -9.48 18.04
CA GLY A 84 -0.11 -9.60 19.27
C GLY A 84 1.37 -9.23 19.10
N GLU A 85 1.95 -9.48 17.92
CA GLU A 85 3.33 -9.11 17.61
C GLU A 85 3.47 -7.59 17.41
N ALA A 86 2.44 -6.94 16.84
CA ALA A 86 2.41 -5.51 16.61
C ALA A 86 2.58 -4.65 17.87
N ILE A 87 2.20 -5.17 19.04
CA ILE A 87 2.24 -4.45 20.34
C ILE A 87 3.61 -3.84 20.61
N ALA A 88 4.68 -4.63 20.41
CA ALA A 88 6.04 -4.17 20.66
C ALA A 88 6.47 -3.02 19.73
N THR A 89 6.00 -3.06 18.48
CA THR A 89 6.25 -2.00 17.49
C THR A 89 5.48 -0.72 17.84
N LEU A 90 4.21 -0.85 18.22
CA LEU A 90 3.34 0.28 18.55
C LEU A 90 3.86 1.10 19.73
N GLN A 91 4.39 0.43 20.76
CA GLN A 91 4.98 1.11 21.92
C GLN A 91 6.31 1.83 21.61
N GLY A 92 6.98 1.45 20.52
CA GLY A 92 8.33 1.91 20.19
C GLY A 92 8.41 2.88 19.00
N ASP A 93 7.36 2.95 18.18
CA ASP A 93 7.37 3.70 16.91
C ASP A 93 6.24 4.73 16.84
N PRO A 94 6.54 6.02 17.07
CA PRO A 94 5.54 7.09 16.99
C PRO A 94 5.14 7.45 15.55
N SER A 95 5.76 6.86 14.53
CA SER A 95 5.42 7.10 13.13
C SER A 95 4.17 6.33 12.67
N ILE A 96 3.70 5.37 13.47
CA ILE A 96 2.48 4.62 13.19
C ILE A 96 1.27 5.51 13.42
N ALA A 97 0.56 5.80 12.34
CA ALA A 97 -0.60 6.68 12.36
C ALA A 97 -1.91 5.91 12.64
N LEU A 98 -1.97 4.63 12.28
CA LEU A 98 -3.15 3.80 12.43
C LEU A 98 -2.78 2.34 12.68
N TRP A 99 -3.50 1.71 13.60
CA TRP A 99 -3.43 0.28 13.84
C TRP A 99 -4.81 -0.37 13.69
N LEU A 100 -4.87 -1.46 12.94
CA LEU A 100 -6.06 -2.26 12.66
C LEU A 100 -5.85 -3.69 13.18
N PRO A 101 -6.09 -3.93 14.49
CA PRO A 101 -6.02 -5.28 15.03
C PRO A 101 -7.18 -6.15 14.53
N GLU A 102 -6.99 -7.47 14.55
CA GLU A 102 -8.03 -8.43 14.19
C GLU A 102 -9.20 -8.42 15.19
N GLU A 103 -8.87 -8.31 16.47
CA GLU A 103 -9.82 -8.36 17.58
C GLU A 103 -9.57 -7.22 18.56
N ALA A 104 -10.65 -6.70 19.15
CA ALA A 104 -10.60 -5.63 20.15
C ALA A 104 -9.83 -6.04 21.42
N VAL A 105 -9.69 -7.34 21.70
CA VAL A 105 -8.89 -7.80 22.84
C VAL A 105 -7.45 -7.28 22.81
N TRP A 106 -6.89 -7.05 21.62
CA TRP A 106 -5.53 -6.53 21.49
C TRP A 106 -5.43 -5.04 21.85
N THR A 107 -6.49 -4.25 21.65
CA THR A 107 -6.53 -2.87 22.14
C THR A 107 -6.64 -2.84 23.65
N ASP A 108 -7.37 -3.79 24.25
CA ASP A 108 -7.48 -3.92 25.71
C ASP A 108 -6.14 -4.30 26.36
N VAL A 109 -5.39 -5.24 25.78
CA VAL A 109 -4.06 -5.61 26.26
C VAL A 109 -3.12 -4.40 26.26
N LEU A 110 -3.13 -3.61 25.18
CA LEU A 110 -2.25 -2.46 25.03
C LEU A 110 -2.66 -1.30 25.95
N ALA A 111 -3.96 -1.14 26.18
CA ALA A 111 -4.53 -0.24 27.17
C ALA A 111 -4.16 -0.62 28.61
N ASP A 112 -4.22 -1.91 28.95
CA ASP A 112 -3.86 -2.46 30.26
C ASP A 112 -2.35 -2.33 30.55
N ASP A 113 -1.51 -2.40 29.51
CA ASP A 113 -0.06 -2.16 29.58
C ASP A 113 0.30 -0.67 29.79
N GLY A 114 -0.69 0.21 29.88
CA GLY A 114 -0.54 1.60 30.31
C GLY A 114 -0.54 2.63 29.20
N ASP A 115 -0.82 2.25 27.95
CA ASP A 115 -0.97 3.21 26.86
C ASP A 115 -2.40 3.76 26.79
N SER A 116 -2.59 4.93 27.43
CA SER A 116 -3.88 5.61 27.49
C SER A 116 -4.43 6.05 26.12
N SER A 117 -3.61 6.07 25.06
CA SER A 117 -4.07 6.46 23.73
C SER A 117 -5.01 5.43 23.08
N PHE A 118 -5.07 4.21 23.62
CA PHE A 118 -5.94 3.13 23.16
C PHE A 118 -7.11 2.83 24.12
N GLN A 119 -7.30 3.64 25.18
CA GLN A 119 -8.31 3.42 26.22
C GLN A 119 -9.69 4.01 25.93
N SER A 120 -9.82 4.90 24.95
CA SER A 120 -11.08 5.56 24.61
C SER A 120 -11.26 5.60 23.10
N ASP A 121 -12.32 4.95 22.61
CA ASP A 121 -12.86 5.06 21.25
C ASP A 121 -12.32 4.11 20.16
N CYS A 122 -11.90 2.89 20.51
CA CYS A 122 -11.70 1.82 19.51
C CYS A 122 -13.06 1.27 19.04
N VAL A 123 -13.62 1.85 17.98
CA VAL A 123 -14.83 1.36 17.33
C VAL A 123 -14.49 0.35 16.23
N SER A 124 -15.00 -0.87 16.33
CA SER A 124 -14.87 -1.86 15.26
C SER A 124 -15.63 -1.38 14.01
N VAL A 125 -14.90 -1.22 12.90
CA VAL A 125 -15.43 -0.81 11.59
C VAL A 125 -15.64 -1.99 10.64
N ALA A 126 -15.17 -3.18 11.01
CA ALA A 126 -15.26 -4.39 10.20
C ALA A 126 -15.50 -5.61 11.12
N GLN A 127 -16.40 -6.50 10.68
CA GLN A 127 -16.71 -7.73 11.40
C GLN A 127 -16.50 -8.93 10.47
N SER A 128 -15.64 -9.87 10.89
CA SER A 128 -15.42 -11.13 10.20
C SER A 128 -16.10 -12.27 10.97
N PRO A 129 -16.88 -13.15 10.33
CA PRO A 129 -17.38 -14.36 10.97
C PRO A 129 -16.22 -15.34 11.21
N LEU A 130 -15.98 -15.70 12.47
CA LEU A 130 -15.11 -16.82 12.81
C LEU A 130 -15.70 -18.13 12.27
N VAL A 131 -15.00 -18.79 11.34
CA VAL A 131 -15.38 -20.10 10.79
C VAL A 131 -14.37 -21.14 11.23
N ILE A 132 -14.80 -22.12 12.03
CA ILE A 132 -13.97 -23.29 12.36
C ILE A 132 -14.10 -24.30 11.22
N GLY A 133 -13.08 -24.35 10.35
CA GLY A 133 -12.97 -25.37 9.31
C GLY A 133 -12.58 -26.73 9.88
N MET A 134 -13.44 -27.74 9.76
CA MET A 134 -13.11 -29.13 10.09
C MET A 134 -13.06 -29.97 8.81
N TRP A 135 -11.90 -30.54 8.50
CA TRP A 135 -11.77 -31.56 7.46
C TRP A 135 -12.03 -32.95 8.06
N ARG A 136 -13.04 -33.67 7.54
CA ARG A 136 -13.14 -35.14 7.70
C ARG A 136 -12.40 -35.81 6.56
N ALA A 137 -11.55 -36.79 6.86
CA ALA A 137 -11.00 -37.66 5.84
C ALA A 137 -12.14 -38.37 5.10
N VAL A 138 -12.17 -38.25 3.78
CA VAL A 138 -13.04 -39.06 2.92
C VAL A 138 -12.35 -40.40 2.78
N ALA A 139 -12.96 -41.44 3.36
CA ALA A 139 -12.52 -42.83 3.22
C ALA A 139 -12.96 -43.40 1.87
#